data_AF-A0A2V7T8P4-F1
#
_entry.id   AF-A0A2V7T8P4-F1
#
_cell.length_a   1.000
_cell.length_b   1.000
_cell.length_c   1.000
_cell.angle_alpha   90.00
_cell.angle_beta   90.00
_cell.angle_gamma   90.00
#
_symmetry.space_group_name_H-M   'P 1'
#
loop_
_entity.id
_entity.type
_entity.pdbx_description
1 polymer ?
#
loop_
_entity_poly.entity_id
_entity_poly.type
_entity_poly.pdbx_seq_one_letter_code
_entity_poly.pdbx_strand_id
1 'polypeptide(L)'
;MRTRRFAIAAGLLALAACNFDILNTNQPTQGDLLSNPTRGKLEAAATGVFSTSRSGIQALIWRLGSMGREGINLSGNNQPDYQEPYSGPVQAGGSFGGTLWLDRFQAIRTANLYLQALANNAALTGPDLMSDAERAASRGMANTMKALAFLYVIETRAQLGAPVDVDRQVSDGPAPWVSEDSVYGYILGLLNSAATDLTTAGSTAFPFSIPPGLAAFGTPTAFLKFNRALAAKANVLRATALNGCSGTPANCYTAALTALSQSFVSTNPLLFQLGASHDFSTDPGDQRNGLSEPLDGSTFFALVSDTLDAQTQTGGAKDQRVLDKIAPKEGDPQSLGGIPSIPGTLKFTI
;
A
#
# COMPACT_ATOMS: atom_id res chain seq x y z
N MET A 1 -57.87 -16.69 -21.25
CA MET A 1 -56.61 -17.17 -20.61
C MET A 1 -55.39 -17.17 -21.54
N ARG A 2 -55.51 -17.46 -22.85
CA ARG A 2 -54.35 -17.52 -23.77
C ARG A 2 -53.63 -16.18 -24.02
N THR A 3 -54.36 -15.05 -24.10
CA THR A 3 -53.80 -13.71 -24.32
C THR A 3 -53.03 -13.14 -23.12
N ARG A 4 -53.46 -13.44 -21.89
CA ARG A 4 -52.74 -13.04 -20.66
C ARG A 4 -51.40 -13.77 -20.49
N ARG A 5 -51.30 -15.03 -20.95
CA ARG A 5 -50.06 -15.82 -20.90
C ARG A 5 -49.00 -15.32 -21.90
N PHE A 6 -49.43 -14.82 -23.06
CA PHE A 6 -48.53 -14.19 -24.05
C PHE A 6 -47.96 -12.86 -23.56
N ALA A 7 -48.77 -12.01 -22.92
CA ALA A 7 -48.30 -10.74 -22.36
C ALA A 7 -47.29 -10.94 -21.22
N ILE A 8 -47.48 -11.97 -20.38
CA ILE A 8 -46.53 -12.32 -19.30
C ILE A 8 -45.22 -12.88 -19.88
N ALA A 9 -45.28 -13.72 -20.91
CA ALA A 9 -44.08 -14.25 -21.56
C ALA A 9 -43.28 -13.16 -22.29
N ALA A 10 -43.96 -12.21 -22.95
CA ALA A 10 -43.31 -11.07 -23.60
C ALA A 10 -42.69 -10.09 -22.58
N GLY A 11 -43.35 -9.88 -21.43
CA GLY A 11 -42.80 -9.07 -20.32
C GLY A 11 -41.57 -9.69 -19.65
N LEU A 12 -41.53 -11.03 -19.52
CA LEU A 12 -40.37 -11.75 -18.97
C LEU A 12 -39.17 -11.74 -19.94
N LEU A 13 -39.40 -11.77 -21.25
CA LEU A 13 -38.34 -11.63 -22.27
C LEU A 13 -37.75 -10.21 -22.33
N ALA A 14 -38.56 -9.17 -22.05
CA ALA A 14 -38.07 -7.79 -21.98
C ALA A 14 -37.18 -7.52 -20.75
N LEU A 15 -37.41 -8.23 -19.64
CA LEU A 15 -36.57 -8.17 -18.44
C LEU A 15 -35.24 -8.93 -18.60
N ALA A 16 -35.19 -9.95 -19.47
CA ALA A 16 -33.96 -10.68 -19.80
C ALA A 16 -33.06 -9.98 -20.83
N ALA A 17 -33.57 -8.94 -21.50
CA ALA A 17 -32.81 -8.17 -22.50
C ALA A 17 -32.06 -6.96 -21.91
N CYS A 18 -32.28 -6.65 -20.62
CA CYS A 18 -31.47 -5.64 -19.92
C CYS A 18 -30.15 -6.27 -19.49
N ASN A 19 -29.14 -6.23 -20.37
CA ASN A 19 -27.77 -6.42 -19.95
C ASN A 19 -27.34 -5.18 -19.15
N PHE A 20 -27.10 -5.35 -17.84
CA PHE A 20 -26.59 -4.29 -16.97
C PHE A 20 -25.08 -4.09 -17.11
N ASP A 21 -24.40 -4.83 -17.99
CA ASP A 21 -23.05 -4.47 -18.44
C ASP A 21 -23.14 -3.24 -19.34
N ILE A 22 -23.17 -2.06 -18.71
CA ILE A 22 -22.78 -0.84 -19.39
C ILE A 22 -21.28 -0.98 -19.65
N LEU A 23 -20.93 -1.32 -20.89
CA LEU A 23 -19.55 -1.34 -21.34
C LEU A 23 -18.95 0.05 -21.10
N ASN A 24 -18.08 0.17 -20.10
CA ASN A 24 -17.24 1.33 -19.96
C ASN A 24 -16.25 1.31 -21.13
N THR A 25 -16.56 2.00 -22.23
CA THR A 25 -15.68 2.09 -23.40
C THR A 25 -14.31 2.69 -23.08
N ASN A 26 -14.16 3.28 -21.89
CA ASN A 26 -12.94 3.93 -21.43
C ASN A 26 -12.11 3.03 -20.48
N GLN A 27 -12.54 1.79 -20.17
CA GLN A 27 -11.77 0.88 -19.31
C GLN A 27 -11.97 -0.61 -19.70
N PRO A 28 -10.90 -1.40 -19.90
CA PRO A 28 -11.04 -2.83 -20.15
C PRO A 28 -11.70 -3.52 -18.94
N THR A 29 -12.66 -4.40 -19.21
CA THR A 29 -13.33 -5.17 -18.15
C THR A 29 -12.36 -6.20 -17.57
N GLN A 30 -12.60 -6.68 -16.34
CA GLN A 30 -11.81 -7.77 -15.76
C GLN A 30 -11.80 -9.01 -16.68
N GLY A 31 -12.95 -9.33 -17.29
CA GLY A 31 -13.06 -10.45 -18.23
C GLY A 31 -12.18 -10.25 -19.47
N ASP A 32 -12.16 -9.04 -20.04
CA ASP A 32 -11.31 -8.71 -21.19
C ASP A 32 -9.82 -8.73 -20.85
N LEU A 33 -9.43 -8.20 -19.69
CA LEU A 33 -8.04 -8.27 -19.21
C LEU A 33 -7.57 -9.71 -19.07
N LEU A 34 -8.40 -10.61 -18.51
CA LEU A 34 -8.01 -11.99 -18.26
C LEU A 34 -8.05 -12.87 -19.52
N SER A 35 -8.99 -12.63 -20.43
CA SER A 35 -9.16 -13.43 -21.65
C SER A 35 -8.25 -13.00 -22.81
N ASN A 36 -7.89 -11.71 -22.86
CA ASN A 36 -7.02 -11.17 -23.90
C ASN A 36 -6.02 -10.15 -23.32
N PRO A 37 -5.04 -10.58 -22.50
CA PRO A 37 -4.07 -9.73 -21.80
C PRO A 37 -2.96 -9.21 -22.74
N THR A 38 -3.33 -8.40 -23.72
CA THR A 38 -2.37 -7.72 -24.62
C THR A 38 -1.34 -6.92 -23.83
N ARG A 39 -0.17 -6.66 -24.41
CA ARG A 39 0.91 -5.87 -23.80
C ARG A 39 0.41 -4.53 -23.23
N GLY A 40 -0.38 -3.77 -24.00
CA GLY A 40 -0.91 -2.48 -23.56
C GLY A 40 -1.91 -2.59 -22.39
N LYS A 41 -2.71 -3.65 -22.32
CA LYS A 41 -3.61 -3.89 -21.18
C LYS A 41 -2.84 -4.24 -19.91
N LEU A 42 -1.75 -5.00 -20.04
CA LEU A 42 -0.86 -5.27 -18.91
C LEU A 42 -0.15 -4.00 -18.44
N GLU A 43 0.31 -3.13 -19.35
CA GLU A 43 0.87 -1.84 -18.98
C GLU A 43 -0.14 -0.97 -18.18
N ALA A 44 -1.38 -0.87 -18.65
CA ALA A 44 -2.44 -0.16 -17.93
C ALA A 44 -2.75 -0.83 -16.57
N ALA A 45 -2.77 -2.16 -16.51
CA ALA A 45 -3.00 -2.89 -15.27
C ALA A 45 -1.86 -2.71 -14.26
N ALA A 46 -0.60 -2.62 -14.71
CA ALA A 46 0.56 -2.29 -13.87
C ALA A 46 0.42 -0.88 -13.26
N THR A 47 -0.07 0.09 -14.03
CA THR A 47 -0.44 1.42 -13.50
C THR A 47 -1.49 1.31 -12.40
N GLY A 48 -2.47 0.41 -12.56
CA GLY A 48 -3.46 0.08 -11.53
C GLY A 48 -2.85 -0.49 -10.25
N VAL A 49 -1.81 -1.34 -10.35
CA VAL A 49 -1.09 -1.87 -9.17
C VAL A 49 -0.42 -0.73 -8.39
N PHE A 50 0.26 0.19 -9.07
CA PHE A 50 0.86 1.35 -8.39
C PHE A 50 -0.20 2.29 -7.83
N SER A 51 -1.25 2.60 -8.58
CA SER A 51 -2.29 3.52 -8.12
C SER A 51 -3.04 2.98 -6.90
N THR A 52 -3.40 1.69 -6.89
CA THR A 52 -4.10 1.09 -5.74
C THR A 52 -3.24 0.99 -4.50
N SER A 53 -1.90 0.98 -4.63
CA SER A 53 -1.00 1.05 -3.47
C SER A 53 -1.11 2.36 -2.69
N ARG A 54 -1.55 3.46 -3.34
CA ARG A 54 -1.78 4.77 -2.70
C ARG A 54 -3.12 4.88 -1.99
N SER A 55 -4.10 4.06 -2.40
CA SER A 55 -5.44 4.09 -1.81
C SER A 55 -5.37 3.89 -0.29
N GLY A 56 -6.01 4.80 0.45
CA GLY A 56 -6.03 4.75 1.92
C GLY A 56 -4.67 4.97 2.59
N ILE A 57 -3.63 5.44 1.90
CA ILE A 57 -2.32 5.66 2.54
C ILE A 57 -2.35 6.84 3.53
N GLN A 58 -3.09 7.92 3.20
CA GLN A 58 -3.38 9.01 4.13
C GLN A 58 -3.91 8.44 5.45
N ALA A 59 -4.96 7.62 5.34
CA ALA A 59 -5.62 6.95 6.45
C ALA A 59 -4.68 6.11 7.31
N LEU A 60 -3.67 5.47 6.74
CA LEU A 60 -2.66 4.71 7.47
C LEU A 60 -1.67 5.62 8.18
N ILE A 61 -1.11 6.60 7.46
CA ILE A 61 -0.05 7.46 7.96
C ILE A 61 -0.53 8.28 9.16
N TRP A 62 -1.64 9.01 9.05
CA TRP A 62 -2.05 9.88 10.17
C TRP A 62 -2.49 9.06 11.39
N ARG A 63 -3.09 7.87 11.18
CA ARG A 63 -3.51 6.99 12.27
C ARG A 63 -2.33 6.38 13.01
N LEU A 64 -1.40 5.77 12.28
CA LEU A 64 -0.19 5.22 12.88
C LEU A 64 0.69 6.32 13.48
N GLY A 65 0.79 7.48 12.82
CA GLY A 65 1.47 8.66 13.36
C GLY A 65 0.83 9.17 14.66
N SER A 66 -0.51 9.12 14.76
CA SER A 66 -1.21 9.47 16.01
C SER A 66 -0.94 8.49 17.13
N MET A 67 -0.93 7.19 16.84
CA MET A 67 -0.57 6.16 17.82
C MET A 67 0.91 6.24 18.22
N GLY A 68 1.78 6.57 17.26
CA GLY A 68 3.22 6.77 17.44
C GLY A 68 3.60 8.10 18.07
N ARG A 69 2.63 9.01 18.28
CA ARG A 69 2.83 10.37 18.81
C ARG A 69 3.71 11.29 17.94
N GLU A 70 3.65 11.10 16.62
CA GLU A 70 4.29 11.99 15.63
C GLU A 70 3.31 13.10 15.18
N GLY A 71 2.01 12.81 15.12
CA GLY A 71 1.04 13.80 14.66
C GLY A 71 -0.36 13.53 15.17
N ILE A 72 -1.29 14.44 14.91
CA ILE A 72 -2.67 14.31 15.36
C ILE A 72 -3.65 14.90 14.35
N ASN A 73 -4.82 14.27 14.23
CA ASN A 73 -5.97 14.85 13.56
C ASN A 73 -6.82 15.65 14.55
N LEU A 74 -6.95 16.97 14.35
CA LEU A 74 -7.73 17.90 15.19
C LEU A 74 -8.93 18.51 14.47
N SER A 75 -9.38 17.90 13.36
CA SER A 75 -10.55 18.39 12.60
C SER A 75 -11.88 18.33 13.38
N GLY A 76 -11.96 17.49 14.42
CA GLY A 76 -13.13 17.43 15.31
C GLY A 76 -14.39 16.82 14.72
N ASN A 77 -14.33 16.33 13.47
CA ASN A 77 -15.47 15.79 12.76
C ASN A 77 -15.84 14.35 13.16
N ASN A 78 -14.92 13.62 13.80
CA ASN A 78 -15.09 12.23 14.19
C ASN A 78 -14.35 11.93 15.50
N GLN A 79 -15.11 11.69 16.58
CA GLN A 79 -14.57 11.48 17.92
C GLN A 79 -13.49 10.38 18.03
N PRO A 80 -13.63 9.22 17.37
CA PRO A 80 -12.60 8.18 17.36
C PRO A 80 -11.22 8.63 16.90
N ASP A 81 -11.14 9.59 15.95
CA ASP A 81 -9.89 9.95 15.27
C ASP A 81 -8.88 10.64 16.20
N TYR A 82 -9.35 11.29 17.25
CA TYR A 82 -8.50 12.02 18.19
C TYR A 82 -8.51 11.46 19.62
N GLN A 83 -9.42 10.55 19.96
CA GLN A 83 -9.44 9.91 21.29
C GLN A 83 -8.84 8.49 21.29
N GLU A 84 -9.13 7.65 20.31
CA GLU A 84 -8.66 6.25 20.31
C GLU A 84 -7.13 6.10 20.35
N PRO A 85 -6.32 6.90 19.61
CA PRO A 85 -4.86 6.77 19.65
C PRO A 85 -4.22 7.04 21.01
N TYR A 86 -4.84 7.90 21.82
CA TYR A 86 -4.23 8.44 23.03
C TYR A 86 -4.84 7.88 24.31
N SER A 87 -6.13 7.57 24.28
CA SER A 87 -6.89 7.15 25.46
C SER A 87 -7.39 5.71 25.35
N GLY A 88 -7.53 5.17 24.13
CA GLY A 88 -8.14 3.87 23.88
C GLY A 88 -9.56 3.71 24.47
N PRO A 89 -10.12 2.49 24.45
CA PRO A 89 -9.70 1.38 23.60
C PRO A 89 -10.04 1.64 22.12
N VAL A 90 -9.34 0.97 21.20
CA VAL A 90 -9.71 0.96 19.77
C VAL A 90 -11.06 0.26 19.61
N GLN A 91 -12.04 0.94 19.01
CA GLN A 91 -13.38 0.37 18.86
C GLN A 91 -13.46 -0.60 17.68
N ALA A 92 -14.22 -1.69 17.85
CA ALA A 92 -14.49 -2.64 16.77
C ALA A 92 -15.29 -1.96 15.66
N GLY A 93 -14.81 -2.05 14.41
CA GLY A 93 -15.41 -1.33 13.28
C GLY A 93 -15.13 0.18 13.27
N GLY A 94 -14.42 0.69 14.27
CA GLY A 94 -13.99 2.08 14.36
C GLY A 94 -12.92 2.45 13.33
N SER A 95 -12.53 3.71 13.37
CA SER A 95 -11.62 4.36 12.42
C SER A 95 -10.30 3.59 12.23
N PHE A 96 -9.73 3.06 13.32
CA PHE A 96 -8.45 2.34 13.33
C PHE A 96 -8.58 0.85 12.96
N GLY A 97 -9.73 0.24 13.26
CA GLY A 97 -10.00 -1.16 12.93
C GLY A 97 -10.33 -1.35 11.45
N GLY A 98 -11.45 -0.80 10.98
CA GLY A 98 -11.99 -1.09 9.63
C GLY A 98 -11.20 -0.45 8.48
N THR A 99 -10.83 0.83 8.63
CA THR A 99 -10.29 1.64 7.53
C THR A 99 -8.93 1.15 7.02
N LEU A 100 -8.14 0.47 7.87
CA LEU A 100 -6.80 0.00 7.51
C LEU A 100 -6.79 -1.37 6.82
N TRP A 101 -7.97 -1.95 6.56
CA TRP A 101 -8.13 -3.29 5.99
C TRP A 101 -8.50 -3.28 4.51
N LEU A 102 -9.62 -2.61 4.19
CA LEU A 102 -10.31 -2.77 2.90
C LEU A 102 -9.41 -2.41 1.73
N ASP A 103 -8.78 -1.23 1.79
CA ASP A 103 -7.93 -0.72 0.71
C ASP A 103 -6.70 -1.61 0.47
N ARG A 104 -6.18 -2.26 1.53
CA ARG A 104 -5.04 -3.19 1.42
C ARG A 104 -5.44 -4.47 0.69
N PHE A 105 -6.59 -5.04 1.01
CA PHE A 105 -7.11 -6.21 0.28
C PHE A 105 -7.54 -5.88 -1.15
N GLN A 106 -8.00 -4.65 -1.42
CA GLN A 106 -8.22 -4.20 -2.80
C GLN A 106 -6.90 -4.11 -3.59
N ALA A 107 -5.82 -3.58 -3.00
CA ALA A 107 -4.50 -3.58 -3.63
C ALA A 107 -3.97 -5.00 -3.87
N ILE A 108 -4.13 -5.91 -2.89
CA ILE A 108 -3.78 -7.33 -3.03
C ILE A 108 -4.56 -7.99 -4.19
N ARG A 109 -5.87 -7.76 -4.27
CA ARG A 109 -6.70 -8.27 -5.37
C ARG A 109 -6.25 -7.73 -6.72
N THR A 110 -5.91 -6.43 -6.79
CA THR A 110 -5.39 -5.81 -8.02
C THR A 110 -4.10 -6.46 -8.48
N ALA A 111 -3.17 -6.74 -7.55
CA ALA A 111 -1.95 -7.46 -7.86
C ALA A 111 -2.22 -8.92 -8.29
N ASN A 112 -3.17 -9.62 -7.68
CA ASN A 112 -3.55 -10.98 -8.10
C ASN A 112 -4.12 -11.00 -9.53
N LEU A 113 -5.04 -10.08 -9.86
CA LEU A 113 -5.61 -9.99 -11.20
C LEU A 113 -4.53 -9.67 -12.24
N TYR A 114 -3.57 -8.80 -11.90
CA TYR A 114 -2.41 -8.54 -12.76
C TYR A 114 -1.57 -9.81 -12.99
N LEU A 115 -1.24 -10.55 -11.92
CA LEU A 115 -0.47 -11.79 -12.00
C LEU A 115 -1.19 -12.86 -12.83
N GLN A 116 -2.51 -12.97 -12.70
CA GLN A 116 -3.33 -13.89 -13.48
C GLN A 116 -3.34 -13.50 -14.97
N ALA A 117 -3.58 -12.23 -15.28
CA ALA A 117 -3.52 -11.71 -16.65
C ALA A 117 -2.13 -11.94 -17.28
N LEU A 118 -1.07 -11.71 -16.52
CA LEU A 118 0.31 -11.90 -16.94
C LEU A 118 0.64 -13.38 -17.23
N ALA A 119 0.08 -14.31 -16.45
CA ALA A 119 0.19 -15.74 -16.73
C ALA A 119 -0.51 -16.10 -18.06
N ASN A 120 -1.71 -15.54 -18.31
CA ASN A 120 -2.47 -15.76 -19.53
C ASN A 120 -1.81 -15.12 -20.77
N ASN A 121 -1.02 -14.07 -20.61
CA ASN A 121 -0.27 -13.45 -21.71
C ASN A 121 0.68 -14.42 -22.43
N ALA A 122 1.15 -15.47 -21.75
CA ALA A 122 1.99 -16.49 -22.35
C ALA A 122 1.30 -17.26 -23.50
N ALA A 123 -0.03 -17.19 -23.61
CA ALA A 123 -0.80 -17.78 -24.70
C ALA A 123 -0.97 -16.85 -25.93
N LEU A 124 -0.58 -15.58 -25.83
CA LEU A 124 -0.65 -14.63 -26.94
C LEU A 124 0.52 -14.81 -27.90
N THR A 125 0.46 -14.14 -29.05
CA THR A 125 1.50 -14.17 -30.08
C THR A 125 1.75 -12.77 -30.64
N GLY A 126 2.85 -12.59 -31.38
CA GLY A 126 3.17 -11.32 -32.02
C GLY A 126 3.49 -10.20 -31.00
N PRO A 127 3.17 -8.94 -31.31
CA PRO A 127 3.54 -7.78 -30.48
C PRO A 127 2.87 -7.76 -29.10
N ASP A 128 1.76 -8.47 -28.95
CA ASP A 128 1.01 -8.57 -27.70
C ASP A 128 1.62 -9.55 -26.69
N LEU A 129 2.47 -10.46 -27.16
CA LEU A 129 3.22 -11.37 -26.30
C LEU A 129 4.38 -10.63 -25.64
N MET A 130 4.42 -10.63 -24.30
CA MET A 130 5.62 -10.23 -23.57
C MET A 130 6.70 -11.31 -23.70
N SER A 131 7.98 -10.91 -23.68
CA SER A 131 9.08 -11.86 -23.52
C SER A 131 9.07 -12.49 -22.13
N ASP A 132 9.79 -13.60 -21.95
CA ASP A 132 9.94 -14.23 -20.63
C ASP A 132 10.57 -13.28 -19.60
N ALA A 133 11.54 -12.48 -20.01
CA ALA A 133 12.21 -11.51 -19.15
C ALA A 133 11.29 -10.35 -18.75
N GLU A 134 10.45 -9.85 -19.67
CA GLU A 134 9.42 -8.84 -19.35
C GLU A 134 8.34 -9.39 -18.42
N ARG A 135 7.92 -10.65 -18.62
CA ARG A 135 7.02 -11.33 -17.68
C ARG A 135 7.67 -11.52 -16.31
N ALA A 136 8.95 -11.88 -16.24
CA ALA A 136 9.67 -11.97 -14.98
C ALA A 136 9.76 -10.60 -14.27
N ALA A 137 10.13 -9.53 -14.99
CA ALA A 137 10.15 -8.16 -14.44
C ALA A 137 8.77 -7.77 -13.87
N SER A 138 7.71 -8.08 -14.63
CA SER A 138 6.32 -7.82 -14.26
C SER A 138 5.87 -8.60 -13.02
N ARG A 139 6.18 -9.90 -12.91
CA ARG A 139 5.89 -10.70 -11.70
C ARG A 139 6.67 -10.19 -10.50
N GLY A 140 7.93 -9.83 -10.70
CA GLY A 140 8.80 -9.28 -9.67
C GLY A 140 8.24 -7.98 -9.08
N MET A 141 7.79 -7.06 -9.93
CA MET A 141 7.12 -5.83 -9.50
C MET A 141 5.84 -6.14 -8.73
N ALA A 142 4.92 -6.91 -9.32
CA ALA A 142 3.60 -7.15 -8.75
C ALA A 142 3.65 -7.89 -7.41
N ASN A 143 4.49 -8.92 -7.28
CA ASN A 143 4.67 -9.63 -6.01
C ASN A 143 5.33 -8.76 -4.93
N THR A 144 6.21 -7.83 -5.29
CA THR A 144 6.77 -6.86 -4.34
C THR A 144 5.71 -5.91 -3.82
N MET A 145 4.86 -5.37 -4.71
CA MET A 145 3.76 -4.47 -4.32
C MET A 145 2.67 -5.21 -3.52
N LYS A 146 2.37 -6.46 -3.87
CA LYS A 146 1.47 -7.34 -3.09
C LYS A 146 2.02 -7.57 -1.68
N ALA A 147 3.31 -7.83 -1.55
CA ALA A 147 3.97 -8.00 -0.26
C ALA A 147 3.91 -6.72 0.59
N LEU A 148 4.08 -5.54 -0.02
CA LEU A 148 3.91 -4.25 0.66
C LEU A 148 2.49 -4.07 1.23
N ALA A 149 1.46 -4.42 0.46
CA ALA A 149 0.08 -4.34 0.92
C ALA A 149 -0.18 -5.29 2.12
N PHE A 150 0.36 -6.51 2.09
CA PHE A 150 0.28 -7.42 3.24
C PHE A 150 1.07 -6.94 4.46
N LEU A 151 2.22 -6.28 4.27
CA LEU A 151 2.96 -5.65 5.37
C LEU A 151 2.09 -4.63 6.10
N TYR A 152 1.40 -3.74 5.37
CA TYR A 152 0.47 -2.79 5.98
C TYR A 152 -0.69 -3.46 6.72
N VAL A 153 -1.19 -4.61 6.24
CA VAL A 153 -2.22 -5.37 6.96
C VAL A 153 -1.67 -5.87 8.29
N ILE A 154 -0.55 -6.58 8.29
CA ILE A 154 -0.06 -7.22 9.51
C ILE A 154 0.48 -6.22 10.53
N GLU A 155 1.07 -5.10 10.08
CA GLU A 155 1.52 -3.99 10.95
C GLU A 155 0.37 -3.40 11.80
N THR A 156 -0.88 -3.53 11.36
CA THR A 156 -2.06 -2.99 12.05
C THR A 156 -2.91 -4.06 12.74
N ARG A 157 -2.46 -5.31 12.74
CA ARG A 157 -3.18 -6.48 13.31
C ARG A 157 -2.33 -7.26 14.30
N ALA A 158 -1.02 -7.26 14.10
CA ALA A 158 -0.04 -7.95 14.94
C ALA A 158 -0.52 -9.36 15.30
N GLN A 159 -0.68 -9.64 16.60
CA GLN A 159 -1.05 -10.93 17.15
C GLN A 159 -2.38 -11.51 16.65
N LEU A 160 -3.28 -10.68 16.08
CA LEU A 160 -4.50 -11.18 15.43
C LEU A 160 -4.20 -11.99 14.16
N GLY A 161 -3.07 -11.74 13.52
CA GLY A 161 -2.73 -12.33 12.23
C GLY A 161 -3.52 -11.72 11.07
N ALA A 162 -3.62 -12.47 9.97
CA ALA A 162 -4.43 -12.11 8.80
C ALA A 162 -4.61 -13.33 7.87
N PRO A 163 -5.64 -13.37 7.02
CA PRO A 163 -5.70 -14.32 5.91
C PRO A 163 -4.72 -13.92 4.81
N VAL A 164 -4.00 -14.89 4.25
CA VAL A 164 -3.05 -14.68 3.13
C VAL A 164 -3.46 -15.41 1.84
N ASP A 165 -4.22 -16.49 1.97
CA ASP A 165 -4.78 -17.24 0.84
C ASP A 165 -6.08 -16.58 0.35
N VAL A 166 -5.99 -15.35 -0.16
CA VAL A 166 -7.16 -14.54 -0.53
C VAL A 166 -7.47 -14.50 -2.02
N ASP A 167 -6.68 -15.20 -2.84
CA ASP A 167 -6.93 -15.36 -4.28
C ASP A 167 -7.89 -16.53 -4.54
N ARG A 168 -9.12 -16.38 -4.04
CA ARG A 168 -10.13 -17.45 -4.00
C ARG A 168 -11.37 -17.03 -4.81
N GLN A 169 -12.14 -18.01 -5.27
CA GLN A 169 -13.41 -17.72 -5.94
C GLN A 169 -14.38 -17.12 -4.93
N VAL A 170 -15.29 -16.25 -5.39
CA VAL A 170 -16.31 -15.66 -4.50
C VAL A 170 -17.26 -16.71 -3.92
N SER A 171 -17.41 -17.85 -4.60
CA SER A 171 -18.16 -19.01 -4.13
C SER A 171 -17.43 -19.80 -3.04
N ASP A 172 -16.12 -19.60 -2.88
CA ASP A 172 -15.36 -20.21 -1.80
C ASP A 172 -15.67 -19.48 -0.48
N GLY A 173 -15.63 -20.21 0.62
CA GLY A 173 -15.67 -19.58 1.94
C GLY A 173 -14.49 -18.61 2.16
N PRO A 174 -14.61 -17.68 3.12
CA PRO A 174 -13.53 -16.75 3.44
C PRO A 174 -12.26 -17.51 3.84
N ALA A 175 -11.11 -16.98 3.44
CA ALA A 175 -9.81 -17.55 3.76
C ALA A 175 -9.61 -17.65 5.29
N PRO A 176 -8.99 -18.74 5.79
CA PRO A 176 -8.71 -18.86 7.21
C PRO A 176 -7.68 -17.83 7.67
N TRP A 177 -7.78 -17.42 8.93
CA TRP A 177 -6.75 -16.60 9.58
C TRP A 177 -5.52 -17.44 9.85
N VAL A 178 -4.34 -16.87 9.60
CA VAL A 178 -3.05 -17.45 10.01
C VAL A 178 -2.34 -16.53 10.99
N SER A 179 -1.40 -17.09 11.76
CA SER A 179 -0.64 -16.34 12.76
C SER A 179 0.20 -15.22 12.16
N GLU A 180 0.56 -14.23 12.99
CA GLU A 180 1.47 -13.15 12.61
C GLU A 180 2.77 -13.65 11.95
N ASP A 181 3.42 -14.66 12.55
CA ASP A 181 4.62 -15.28 11.98
C ASP A 181 4.36 -15.89 10.59
N SER A 182 3.20 -16.50 10.40
CA SER A 182 2.80 -17.09 9.11
C SER A 182 2.55 -16.02 8.05
N VAL A 183 1.95 -14.88 8.43
CA VAL A 183 1.76 -13.75 7.53
C VAL A 183 3.10 -13.18 7.08
N TYR A 184 4.03 -12.94 8.01
CA TYR A 184 5.39 -12.50 7.64
C TYR A 184 6.14 -13.57 6.82
N GLY A 185 5.95 -14.85 7.12
CA GLY A 185 6.47 -15.95 6.31
C GLY A 185 5.98 -15.90 4.86
N TYR A 186 4.68 -15.66 4.66
CA TYR A 186 4.08 -15.48 3.33
C TYR A 186 4.63 -14.25 2.60
N ILE A 187 4.72 -13.10 3.29
CA ILE A 187 5.32 -11.86 2.77
C ILE A 187 6.76 -12.10 2.30
N LEU A 188 7.58 -12.76 3.12
CA LEU A 188 8.97 -13.08 2.78
C LEU A 188 9.05 -14.05 1.59
N GLY A 189 8.13 -15.00 1.50
CA GLY A 189 7.98 -15.88 0.33
C GLY A 189 7.72 -15.10 -0.95
N LEU A 190 6.76 -14.17 -0.94
CA LEU A 190 6.47 -13.27 -2.07
C LEU A 190 7.70 -12.44 -2.45
N LEU A 191 8.36 -11.81 -1.47
CA LEU A 191 9.52 -10.97 -1.71
C LEU A 191 10.68 -11.76 -2.30
N ASN A 192 10.94 -12.98 -1.81
CA ASN A 192 12.00 -13.85 -2.32
C ASN A 192 11.69 -14.37 -3.73
N SER A 193 10.44 -14.76 -4.01
CA SER A 193 10.03 -15.10 -5.38
C SER A 193 10.22 -13.91 -6.32
N ALA A 194 9.80 -12.72 -5.88
CA ALA A 194 9.98 -11.50 -6.65
C ALA A 194 11.46 -11.16 -6.89
N ALA A 195 12.34 -11.40 -5.91
CA ALA A 195 13.77 -11.19 -6.09
C ALA A 195 14.37 -12.11 -7.17
N THR A 196 13.94 -13.37 -7.21
CA THR A 196 14.33 -14.31 -8.27
C THR A 196 13.86 -13.85 -9.64
N ASP A 197 12.60 -13.42 -9.75
CA ASP A 197 12.02 -12.89 -10.98
C ASP A 197 12.74 -11.61 -11.47
N LEU A 198 13.04 -10.67 -10.56
CA LEU A 198 13.79 -9.44 -10.88
C LEU A 198 15.23 -9.74 -11.32
N THR A 199 15.87 -10.74 -10.70
CA THR A 199 17.21 -11.21 -11.12
C THR A 199 17.16 -11.84 -12.50
N THR A 200 16.12 -12.63 -12.78
CA THR A 200 15.90 -13.27 -14.09
C THR A 200 15.66 -12.24 -15.19
N ALA A 201 14.92 -11.17 -14.88
CA ALA A 201 14.72 -10.06 -15.81
C ALA A 201 16.02 -9.31 -16.13
N GLY A 202 16.93 -9.21 -15.16
CA GLY A 202 18.27 -8.63 -15.34
C GLY A 202 18.24 -7.17 -15.76
N SER A 203 18.73 -6.90 -16.98
CA SER A 203 18.79 -5.56 -17.57
C SER A 203 17.58 -5.20 -18.43
N THR A 204 16.61 -6.12 -18.57
CA THR A 204 15.38 -5.89 -19.33
C THR A 204 14.61 -4.73 -18.72
N ALA A 205 14.20 -3.74 -19.52
CA ALA A 205 13.38 -2.66 -19.02
C ALA A 205 12.01 -3.18 -18.55
N PHE A 206 11.39 -2.48 -17.61
CA PHE A 206 9.99 -2.77 -17.30
C PHE A 206 9.12 -2.49 -18.55
N PRO A 207 8.17 -3.38 -18.90
CA PRO A 207 7.28 -3.18 -20.04
C PRO A 207 6.12 -2.23 -19.71
N PHE A 208 6.31 -1.37 -18.70
CA PHE A 208 5.34 -0.41 -18.20
C PHE A 208 6.07 0.77 -17.54
N SER A 209 5.37 1.89 -17.42
CA SER A 209 5.89 3.08 -16.77
C SER A 209 6.02 2.87 -15.25
N ILE A 210 7.17 3.29 -14.70
CA ILE A 210 7.39 3.36 -13.25
C ILE A 210 7.00 4.77 -12.79
N PRO A 211 6.19 4.92 -11.74
CA PRO A 211 5.74 6.23 -11.30
C PRO A 211 6.91 7.07 -10.75
N PRO A 212 6.82 8.41 -10.79
CA PRO A 212 7.91 9.30 -10.36
C PRO A 212 8.43 9.00 -8.95
N GLY A 213 7.55 8.65 -8.01
CA GLY A 213 7.94 8.30 -6.64
C GLY A 213 8.82 7.04 -6.52
N LEU A 214 8.92 6.25 -7.59
CA LEU A 214 9.76 5.07 -7.72
C LEU A 214 10.84 5.22 -8.80
N ALA A 215 11.11 6.43 -9.30
CA ALA A 215 12.05 6.64 -10.41
C ALA A 215 13.46 6.10 -10.14
N ALA A 216 13.95 6.20 -8.89
CA ALA A 216 15.24 5.62 -8.46
C ALA A 216 15.29 4.07 -8.57
N PHE A 217 14.14 3.45 -8.76
CA PHE A 217 13.92 2.00 -8.88
C PHE A 217 13.39 1.61 -10.26
N GLY A 218 13.62 2.44 -11.29
CA GLY A 218 13.05 2.30 -12.64
C GLY A 218 13.51 1.11 -13.49
N THR A 219 14.35 0.20 -12.95
CA THR A 219 14.84 -1.00 -13.63
C THR A 219 14.70 -2.21 -12.72
N PRO A 220 14.62 -3.46 -13.22
CA PRO A 220 14.51 -4.63 -12.36
C PRO A 220 15.64 -4.74 -11.33
N THR A 221 16.88 -4.43 -11.75
CA THR A 221 18.05 -4.43 -10.85
C THR A 221 17.94 -3.36 -9.76
N ALA A 222 17.45 -2.16 -10.08
CA ALA A 222 17.25 -1.12 -9.06
C ALA A 222 16.05 -1.44 -8.16
N PHE A 223 14.94 -1.90 -8.73
CA PHE A 223 13.73 -2.31 -8.01
C PHE A 223 13.98 -3.48 -7.06
N LEU A 224 14.93 -4.37 -7.38
CA LEU A 224 15.39 -5.41 -6.46
C LEU A 224 15.89 -4.81 -5.14
N LYS A 225 16.57 -3.66 -5.15
CA LYS A 225 17.03 -2.99 -3.91
C LYS A 225 15.85 -2.54 -3.05
N PHE A 226 14.78 -2.04 -3.67
CA PHE A 226 13.53 -1.71 -2.97
C PHE A 226 12.87 -2.96 -2.37
N ASN A 227 12.75 -4.02 -3.17
CA ASN A 227 12.25 -5.31 -2.72
C ASN A 227 13.05 -5.86 -1.51
N ARG A 228 14.39 -5.77 -1.55
CA ARG A 228 15.26 -6.21 -0.45
C ARG A 228 15.13 -5.33 0.81
N ALA A 229 14.88 -4.03 0.66
CA ALA A 229 14.55 -3.16 1.80
C ALA A 229 13.26 -3.62 2.51
N LEU A 230 12.22 -3.98 1.75
CA LEU A 230 10.98 -4.53 2.31
C LEU A 230 11.22 -5.88 2.99
N ALA A 231 12.08 -6.73 2.42
CA ALA A 231 12.44 -8.02 3.03
C ALA A 231 13.20 -7.82 4.35
N ALA A 232 14.07 -6.81 4.43
CA ALA A 232 14.73 -6.44 5.69
C ALA A 232 13.70 -5.99 6.73
N LYS A 233 12.79 -5.08 6.38
CA LYS A 233 11.70 -4.62 7.27
C LYS A 233 10.85 -5.79 7.76
N ALA A 234 10.40 -6.66 6.87
CA ALA A 234 9.58 -7.82 7.20
C ALA A 234 10.29 -8.77 8.18
N ASN A 235 11.58 -9.04 7.99
CA ASN A 235 12.35 -9.88 8.92
C ASN A 235 12.51 -9.24 10.30
N VAL A 236 12.77 -7.93 10.37
CA VAL A 236 12.85 -7.20 11.66
C VAL A 236 11.53 -7.31 12.42
N LEU A 237 10.40 -7.02 11.75
CA LEU A 237 9.09 -7.08 12.39
C LEU A 237 8.71 -8.51 12.78
N ARG A 238 9.00 -9.50 11.92
CA ARG A 238 8.80 -10.91 12.23
C ARG A 238 9.57 -11.36 13.47
N ALA A 239 10.77 -10.83 13.70
CA ALA A 239 11.56 -11.14 14.89
C ALA A 239 10.89 -10.67 16.21
N THR A 240 9.98 -9.69 16.13
CA THR A 240 9.19 -9.20 17.28
C THR A 240 7.86 -9.92 17.48
N ALA A 241 7.41 -10.69 16.50
CA ALA A 241 6.16 -11.44 16.57
C ALA A 241 6.22 -12.54 17.63
N LEU A 242 5.07 -12.88 18.24
CA LEU A 242 4.98 -13.99 19.18
C LEU A 242 5.37 -15.29 18.48
N ASN A 243 6.37 -16.01 19.04
CA ASN A 243 6.98 -17.21 18.45
C ASN A 243 7.55 -16.97 17.03
N GLY A 244 7.85 -15.72 16.69
CA GLY A 244 8.44 -15.32 15.42
C GLY A 244 9.70 -16.12 15.11
N CYS A 245 9.88 -16.47 13.83
CA CYS A 245 11.09 -17.15 13.36
C CYS A 245 11.31 -18.49 14.08
N SER A 246 10.21 -19.23 14.27
CA SER A 246 10.19 -20.50 15.01
C SER A 246 10.71 -20.37 16.45
N GLY A 247 10.38 -19.24 17.10
CA GLY A 247 10.83 -18.93 18.46
C GLY A 247 12.31 -18.53 18.57
N THR A 248 13.00 -18.26 17.46
CA THR A 248 14.41 -17.86 17.45
C THR A 248 14.59 -16.52 16.71
N PRO A 249 14.34 -15.37 17.37
CA PRO A 249 14.41 -14.04 16.74
C PRO A 249 15.73 -13.73 16.02
N ALA A 250 16.86 -14.24 16.54
CA ALA A 250 18.19 -14.06 15.94
C ALA A 250 18.28 -14.53 14.48
N ASN A 251 17.51 -15.56 14.09
CA ASN A 251 17.46 -16.05 12.71
C ASN A 251 16.92 -14.98 11.77
N CYS A 252 15.84 -14.30 12.18
CA CYS A 252 15.27 -13.22 11.39
C CYS A 252 16.15 -11.97 11.39
N TYR A 253 16.79 -11.60 12.50
CA TYR A 253 17.73 -10.48 12.46
C TYR A 253 18.92 -10.75 11.52
N THR A 254 19.41 -11.98 11.46
CA THR A 254 20.46 -12.38 10.51
C THR A 254 19.96 -12.29 9.06
N ALA A 255 18.74 -12.76 8.79
CA ALA A 255 18.11 -12.63 7.48
C ALA A 255 17.84 -11.15 7.11
N ALA A 256 17.48 -10.32 8.08
CA ALA A 256 17.28 -8.89 7.91
C ALA A 256 18.59 -8.19 7.51
N LEU A 257 19.70 -8.49 8.19
CA LEU A 257 21.02 -7.94 7.84
C LEU A 257 21.44 -8.34 6.42
N THR A 258 21.17 -9.58 6.02
CA THR A 258 21.43 -10.04 4.65
C THR A 258 20.62 -9.23 3.64
N ALA A 259 19.30 -9.10 3.84
CA ALA A 259 18.45 -8.32 2.96
C ALA A 259 18.83 -6.83 2.94
N LEU A 260 19.22 -6.27 4.10
CA LEU A 260 19.64 -4.88 4.23
C LEU A 260 20.91 -4.59 3.40
N SER A 261 21.88 -5.51 3.43
CA SER A 261 23.12 -5.39 2.63
C SER A 261 22.89 -5.39 1.11
N GLN A 262 21.74 -5.92 0.67
CA GLN A 262 21.32 -5.96 -0.73
C GLN A 262 20.38 -4.80 -1.10
N SER A 263 20.03 -3.95 -0.14
CA SER A 263 19.08 -2.87 -0.30
C SER A 263 19.75 -1.53 -0.60
N PHE A 264 18.95 -0.47 -0.74
CA PHE A 264 19.44 0.90 -0.88
C PHE A 264 19.65 1.60 0.49
N VAL A 265 19.18 0.99 1.59
CA VAL A 265 19.23 1.60 2.91
C VAL A 265 20.67 1.73 3.36
N SER A 266 21.02 2.92 3.85
CA SER A 266 22.38 3.27 4.26
C SER A 266 22.37 3.92 5.63
N THR A 267 23.46 3.76 6.37
CA THR A 267 23.74 4.51 7.60
C THR A 267 24.42 5.86 7.31
N ASN A 268 24.73 6.17 6.04
CA ASN A 268 25.24 7.47 5.64
C ASN A 268 24.12 8.52 5.70
N PRO A 269 24.22 9.56 6.55
CA PRO A 269 23.17 10.57 6.71
C PRO A 269 22.82 11.31 5.41
N LEU A 270 23.77 11.44 4.48
CA LEU A 270 23.55 12.08 3.18
C LEU A 270 22.57 11.29 2.29
N LEU A 271 22.33 10.02 2.60
CA LEU A 271 21.49 9.13 1.81
C LEU A 271 20.13 8.86 2.45
N PHE A 272 19.80 9.50 3.58
CA PHE A 272 18.53 9.27 4.29
C PHE A 272 17.29 9.74 3.51
N GLN A 273 17.45 10.58 2.50
CA GLN A 273 16.36 11.00 1.61
C GLN A 273 16.16 10.04 0.42
N LEU A 274 17.02 9.04 0.23
CA LEU A 274 16.80 8.01 -0.78
C LEU A 274 15.70 7.06 -0.31
N GLY A 275 14.69 6.83 -1.15
CA GLY A 275 13.61 5.92 -0.84
C GLY A 275 12.53 5.87 -1.90
N ALA A 276 11.64 4.91 -1.73
CA ALA A 276 10.40 4.82 -2.50
C ALA A 276 9.37 5.76 -1.89
N SER A 277 8.69 6.54 -2.73
CA SER A 277 7.63 7.46 -2.32
C SER A 277 6.35 7.17 -3.09
N HIS A 278 5.22 7.50 -2.48
CA HIS A 278 3.97 7.65 -3.22
C HIS A 278 3.89 9.06 -3.79
N ASP A 279 3.70 9.16 -5.09
CA ASP A 279 3.43 10.40 -5.81
C ASP A 279 1.93 10.66 -5.92
N PHE A 280 1.58 11.94 -6.00
CA PHE A 280 0.22 12.43 -6.11
C PHE A 280 0.21 13.65 -7.01
N SER A 281 -0.88 13.85 -7.73
CA SER A 281 -1.06 15.03 -8.58
C SER A 281 -2.51 15.49 -8.60
N THR A 282 -2.73 16.63 -9.23
CA THR A 282 -4.07 17.12 -9.57
C THR A 282 -4.46 16.78 -11.01
N ASP A 283 -3.67 15.96 -11.70
CA ASP A 283 -3.92 15.63 -13.10
C ASP A 283 -5.19 14.77 -13.24
N PRO A 284 -5.92 14.89 -14.37
CA PRO A 284 -7.12 14.11 -14.59
C PRO A 284 -6.89 12.60 -14.42
N GLY A 285 -7.69 11.96 -13.58
CA GLY A 285 -7.62 10.52 -13.33
C GLY A 285 -6.63 10.11 -12.23
N ASP A 286 -5.89 11.04 -11.64
CA ASP A 286 -4.97 10.78 -10.54
C ASP A 286 -5.54 11.08 -9.15
N GLN A 287 -4.87 10.58 -8.10
CA GLN A 287 -5.21 10.81 -6.70
C GLN A 287 -4.43 12.00 -6.13
N ARG A 288 -5.13 12.85 -5.36
CA ARG A 288 -4.50 13.94 -4.60
C ARG A 288 -3.92 13.42 -3.28
N ASN A 289 -2.87 14.09 -2.79
CA ASN A 289 -2.34 13.81 -1.45
C ASN A 289 -3.25 14.45 -0.39
N GLY A 290 -4.11 13.67 0.25
CA GLY A 290 -5.00 14.19 1.28
C GLY A 290 -4.35 14.43 2.65
N LEU A 291 -3.04 14.19 2.82
CA LEU A 291 -2.26 14.69 3.97
C LEU A 291 -1.69 16.09 3.71
N SER A 292 -1.66 16.55 2.46
CA SER A 292 -1.16 17.88 2.12
C SER A 292 -2.23 18.91 2.46
N GLU A 293 -1.90 19.83 3.35
CA GLU A 293 -2.75 20.96 3.70
C GLU A 293 -1.91 22.22 3.92
N PRO A 294 -2.48 23.42 3.70
CA PRO A 294 -1.78 24.68 3.96
C PRO A 294 -1.49 24.87 5.46
N LEU A 295 -0.58 25.79 5.79
CA LEU A 295 -0.16 26.05 7.17
C LEU A 295 -1.30 26.60 8.06
N ASP A 296 -2.33 27.17 7.48
CA ASP A 296 -3.56 27.62 8.16
C ASP A 296 -4.63 26.51 8.27
N GLY A 297 -4.38 25.32 7.71
CA GLY A 297 -5.30 24.18 7.72
C GLY A 297 -5.61 23.65 9.12
N SER A 298 -6.80 23.08 9.29
CA SER A 298 -7.35 22.68 10.59
C SER A 298 -7.35 21.17 10.86
N THR A 299 -6.70 20.35 10.03
CA THR A 299 -6.87 18.89 10.10
C THR A 299 -5.71 18.19 10.80
N PHE A 300 -4.53 18.14 10.20
CA PHE A 300 -3.37 17.40 10.69
C PHE A 300 -2.32 18.32 11.29
N PHE A 301 -1.76 17.92 12.42
CA PHE A 301 -0.77 18.72 13.14
C PHE A 301 0.40 17.83 13.55
N ALA A 302 1.61 18.36 13.46
CA ALA A 302 2.79 17.76 14.05
C ALA A 302 2.78 18.02 15.56
N LEU A 303 3.38 17.13 16.34
CA LEU A 303 3.45 17.31 17.79
C LEU A 303 4.71 18.10 18.19
N VAL A 304 4.59 18.94 19.22
CA VAL A 304 5.71 19.76 19.72
C VAL A 304 6.90 18.87 20.16
N SER A 305 6.63 17.65 20.62
CA SER A 305 7.65 16.65 20.95
C SER A 305 8.59 16.36 19.78
N ASP A 306 8.11 16.38 18.53
CA ASP A 306 8.97 16.12 17.37
C ASP A 306 10.14 17.09 17.29
N THR A 307 9.89 18.36 17.65
CA THR A 307 10.94 19.40 17.67
C THR A 307 11.79 19.33 18.94
N LEU A 308 11.17 19.10 20.10
CA LEU A 308 11.88 19.06 21.38
C LEU A 308 12.83 17.85 21.47
N ASP A 309 12.35 16.68 21.06
CA ASP A 309 13.03 15.39 21.21
C ASP A 309 13.95 15.08 20.01
N ALA A 310 13.86 15.85 18.92
CA ALA A 310 14.74 15.68 17.77
C ALA A 310 16.21 15.70 18.19
N GLN A 311 16.95 14.71 17.67
CA GLN A 311 18.40 14.63 17.80
C GLN A 311 19.05 15.87 17.17
N THR A 312 20.24 16.21 17.65
CA THR A 312 21.01 17.33 17.11
C THR A 312 22.01 16.87 16.07
N GLN A 313 22.12 17.62 14.99
CA GLN A 313 23.23 17.55 14.05
C GLN A 313 24.54 17.97 14.74
N THR A 314 25.67 17.65 14.10
CA THR A 314 26.95 18.28 14.44
C THR A 314 26.82 19.80 14.34
N GLY A 315 27.12 20.53 15.42
CA GLY A 315 26.90 21.99 15.49
C GLY A 315 25.64 22.42 16.24
N GLY A 316 24.82 21.48 16.72
CA GLY A 316 23.74 21.74 17.68
C GLY A 316 22.37 22.08 17.07
N ALA A 317 22.27 22.24 15.75
CA ALA A 317 20.99 22.35 15.06
C ALA A 317 20.17 21.06 15.23
N LYS A 318 18.84 21.14 15.24
CA LYS A 318 17.97 19.95 15.26
C LYS A 318 18.07 19.16 13.95
N ASP A 319 17.65 17.89 13.99
CA ASP A 319 17.62 16.99 12.84
C ASP A 319 16.99 17.68 11.62
N GLN A 320 17.68 17.61 10.48
CA GLN A 320 17.29 18.34 9.28
C GLN A 320 15.88 17.97 8.82
N ARG A 321 15.42 16.73 9.06
CA ARG A 321 14.07 16.30 8.70
C ARG A 321 13.01 17.07 9.45
N VAL A 322 13.26 17.45 10.72
CA VAL A 322 12.33 18.28 11.50
C VAL A 322 12.33 19.71 10.99
N LEU A 323 13.50 20.26 10.68
CA LEU A 323 13.62 21.62 10.16
C LEU A 323 12.97 21.78 8.78
N ASP A 324 13.03 20.75 7.93
CA ASP A 324 12.48 20.78 6.58
C ASP A 324 10.98 20.45 6.54
N LYS A 325 10.50 19.60 7.45
CA LYS A 325 9.15 19.00 7.38
C LYS A 325 8.17 19.48 8.44
N ILE A 326 8.57 20.40 9.31
CA ILE A 326 7.70 20.96 10.34
C ILE A 326 7.81 22.49 10.33
N ALA A 327 6.66 23.15 10.27
CA ALA A 327 6.55 24.61 10.34
C ALA A 327 5.48 25.03 11.36
N PRO A 328 5.56 26.26 11.89
CA PRO A 328 4.47 26.81 12.70
C PRO A 328 3.15 26.85 11.93
N LYS A 329 2.04 26.59 12.63
CA LYS A 329 0.70 26.87 12.10
C LYS A 329 0.54 28.36 11.85
N GLU A 330 -0.04 28.72 10.71
CA GLU A 330 -0.48 30.10 10.44
C GLU A 330 -1.84 30.37 11.13
N GLY A 331 -1.94 31.50 11.84
CA GLY A 331 -3.13 31.87 12.62
C GLY A 331 -3.21 31.19 13.99
N ASP A 332 -4.40 31.19 14.58
CA ASP A 332 -4.60 30.71 15.96
C ASP A 332 -4.38 29.20 16.10
N PRO A 333 -3.79 28.72 17.21
CA PRO A 333 -3.65 27.29 17.48
C PRO A 333 -4.98 26.55 17.39
N GLN A 334 -4.97 25.37 16.78
CA GLN A 334 -6.15 24.50 16.77
C GLN A 334 -6.26 23.79 18.13
N SER A 335 -7.45 23.77 18.71
CA SER A 335 -7.72 22.97 19.91
C SER A 335 -9.04 22.25 19.74
N LEU A 336 -9.18 21.12 20.41
CA LEU A 336 -10.37 20.30 20.31
C LEU A 336 -10.91 19.95 21.71
N GLY A 337 -12.23 20.09 21.86
CA GLY A 337 -12.93 19.71 23.08
C GLY A 337 -12.66 18.24 23.43
N GLY A 338 -12.25 17.99 24.67
CA GLY A 338 -11.89 16.65 25.16
C GLY A 338 -10.40 16.30 25.11
N ILE A 339 -9.56 17.07 24.40
CA ILE A 339 -8.09 16.95 24.43
C ILE A 339 -7.40 18.33 24.44
N PRO A 340 -7.75 19.24 25.38
CA PRO A 340 -7.25 20.62 25.39
C PRO A 340 -5.73 20.71 25.64
N SER A 341 -5.10 19.63 26.10
CA SER A 341 -3.66 19.55 26.37
C SER A 341 -2.78 19.37 25.12
N ILE A 342 -3.36 19.14 23.95
CA ILE A 342 -2.63 18.95 22.69
C ILE A 342 -3.02 20.06 21.70
N PRO A 343 -2.43 21.27 21.81
CA PRO A 343 -2.70 22.34 20.87
C PRO A 343 -1.99 22.07 19.53
N GLY A 344 -2.72 22.22 18.42
CA GLY A 344 -2.20 22.20 17.07
C GLY A 344 -1.48 23.50 16.76
N THR A 345 -0.19 23.57 17.07
CA THR A 345 0.68 24.73 16.82
C THR A 345 1.69 24.51 15.70
N LEU A 346 1.89 23.26 15.27
CA LEU A 346 2.84 22.86 14.25
C LEU A 346 2.15 22.08 13.14
N LYS A 347 2.62 22.26 11.90
CA LYS A 347 2.12 21.62 10.69
C LYS A 347 3.23 20.84 10.03
N PHE A 348 2.86 19.75 9.36
CA PHE A 348 3.77 19.08 8.45
C PHE A 348 3.90 19.88 7.15
N THR A 349 5.12 19.98 6.64
CA THR A 349 5.42 20.54 5.32
C THR A 349 5.93 19.43 4.41
N ILE A 350 5.59 19.54 3.12
CA ILE A 350 5.95 18.59 2.06
C ILE A 350 6.84 19.30 1.06
#